data_AF-A0A9X3V9M0-F1
#
_entry.id   AF-A0A9X3V9M0-F1
#
_cell.length_a   1.000
_cell.length_b   1.000
_cell.length_c   1.000
_cell.angle_alpha   90.00
_cell.angle_beta   90.00
_cell.angle_gamma   90.00
#
_symmetry.space_group_name_H-M   'P 1'
#
loop_
_entity.id
_entity.type
_entity.pdbx_description
1 polymer ?
#
loop_
_entity_poly.entity_id
_entity_poly.type
_entity_poly.pdbx_seq_one_letter_code
_entity_poly.pdbx_strand_id
1 'polypeptide(L)'
;MATANELVELLDEASAVAGTQARLAELMGIPKSHITQMKQGKRPANWRVRGKLRVILGQDPSHAFVAAMAEDLASSEHEDEKKAAAGFEAMLAAFPDGWRKRRDSNPR
;
A
#
# COMPACT_ATOMS: atom_id res chain seq x y z
N MET A 1 -3.03 6.18 -11.17
CA MET A 1 -4.13 5.93 -10.21
C MET A 1 -4.27 4.44 -10.07
N ALA A 2 -4.14 3.90 -8.85
CA ALA A 2 -4.38 2.48 -8.66
C ALA A 2 -5.88 2.16 -8.75
N THR A 3 -6.26 1.55 -9.85
CA THR A 3 -7.65 1.28 -10.25
C THR A 3 -8.35 0.33 -9.26
N ALA A 4 -9.68 0.23 -9.36
CA ALA A 4 -10.45 -0.75 -8.57
C ALA A 4 -9.93 -2.19 -8.76
N ASN A 5 -9.40 -2.51 -9.95
CA ASN A 5 -8.80 -3.81 -10.24
C ASN A 5 -7.48 -4.01 -9.49
N GLU A 6 -6.61 -3.01 -9.44
CA GLU A 6 -5.33 -3.09 -8.69
C GLU A 6 -5.55 -3.27 -7.18
N LEU A 7 -6.62 -2.69 -6.62
CA LEU A 7 -6.96 -2.94 -5.22
C LEU A 7 -7.42 -4.38 -4.98
N VAL A 8 -8.22 -4.95 -5.90
CA VAL A 8 -8.68 -6.34 -5.81
C VAL A 8 -7.48 -7.29 -5.90
N GLU A 9 -6.59 -7.08 -6.86
CA GLU A 9 -5.35 -7.83 -7.01
C GLU A 9 -4.49 -7.76 -5.75
N LEU A 10 -4.27 -6.55 -5.21
CA LEU A 10 -3.51 -6.36 -3.96
C LEU A 10 -4.12 -7.12 -2.78
N LEU A 11 -5.46 -7.15 -2.67
CA LEU A 11 -6.18 -7.89 -1.64
C LEU A 11 -6.10 -9.41 -1.84
N ASP A 12 -6.14 -9.87 -3.09
CA ASP A 12 -6.03 -11.29 -3.43
C ASP A 12 -4.62 -11.82 -3.16
N GLU A 13 -3.59 -11.09 -3.60
CA GLU A 13 -2.19 -11.41 -3.31
C GLU A 13 -1.92 -11.43 -1.80
N ALA A 14 -2.37 -10.40 -1.07
CA ALA A 14 -2.20 -10.35 0.38
C ALA A 14 -2.97 -11.48 1.07
N SER A 15 -4.13 -11.88 0.53
CA SER A 15 -4.90 -13.02 1.06
C SER A 15 -4.18 -14.34 0.82
N ALA A 16 -3.51 -14.49 -0.32
CA ALA A 16 -2.70 -15.67 -0.63
C ALA A 16 -1.48 -15.77 0.30
N VAL A 17 -0.76 -14.67 0.53
CA VAL A 17 0.36 -14.62 1.49
C VAL A 17 -0.09 -14.90 2.92
N ALA A 18 -1.24 -14.36 3.32
CA ALA A 18 -1.84 -14.64 4.64
C ALA A 18 -2.45 -16.07 4.75
N GLY A 19 -2.53 -16.81 3.63
CA GLY A 19 -3.13 -18.14 3.52
C GLY A 19 -4.66 -18.13 3.37
N THR A 20 -5.38 -17.23 4.05
CA THR A 20 -6.82 -17.05 3.85
C THR A 20 -7.25 -15.60 4.01
N GLN A 21 -8.39 -15.23 3.41
CA GLN A 21 -8.99 -13.91 3.61
C GLN A 21 -9.38 -13.64 5.08
N ALA A 22 -9.76 -14.68 5.83
CA ALA A 22 -10.06 -14.53 7.25
C ALA A 22 -8.78 -14.16 8.04
N ARG A 23 -7.68 -14.85 7.75
CA ARG A 23 -6.38 -14.56 8.36
C ARG A 23 -5.84 -13.18 7.98
N LEU A 24 -6.04 -12.76 6.72
CA LEU A 24 -5.71 -11.39 6.29
C LEU A 24 -6.48 -10.35 7.12
N ALA A 25 -7.78 -10.57 7.35
CA ALA A 25 -8.61 -9.66 8.14
C ALA A 25 -8.09 -9.51 9.58
N GLU A 26 -7.69 -10.63 10.20
CA GLU A 26 -7.06 -10.66 11.52
C GLU A 26 -5.75 -9.87 11.54
N LEU A 27 -4.85 -10.10 10.57
CA LEU A 27 -3.57 -9.38 10.46
C LEU A 27 -3.78 -7.86 10.29
N MET A 28 -4.83 -7.48 9.57
CA MET A 28 -5.17 -6.08 9.34
C MET A 28 -5.89 -5.43 10.53
N GLY A 29 -6.43 -6.23 11.46
CA GLY A 29 -7.27 -5.77 12.57
C GLY A 29 -8.63 -5.26 12.11
N ILE A 30 -9.21 -5.84 11.07
CA ILE A 30 -10.51 -5.44 10.52
C ILE A 30 -11.47 -6.63 10.38
N PRO A 31 -12.79 -6.42 10.40
CA PRO A 31 -13.75 -7.46 10.08
C PRO A 31 -13.54 -8.03 8.66
N LYS A 32 -13.67 -9.35 8.49
CA LYS A 32 -13.60 -10.03 7.19
C LYS A 32 -14.54 -9.41 6.14
N SER A 33 -15.72 -8.94 6.58
CA SER A 33 -16.70 -8.27 5.72
C SER A 33 -16.15 -7.01 5.06
N HIS A 34 -15.21 -6.30 5.71
CA HIS A 34 -14.58 -5.11 5.12
C HIS A 34 -13.76 -5.48 3.89
N ILE A 35 -13.02 -6.59 3.93
CA ILE A 35 -12.25 -7.05 2.76
C ILE A 35 -13.19 -7.37 1.60
N THR A 36 -14.28 -8.09 1.86
CA THR A 36 -15.28 -8.39 0.82
C THR A 36 -15.90 -7.12 0.24
N GLN A 37 -16.24 -6.14 1.09
CA GLN A 37 -16.79 -4.86 0.63
C GLN A 37 -15.78 -4.05 -0.19
N MET A 38 -14.49 -4.09 0.17
CA MET A 38 -13.42 -3.44 -0.60
C MET A 38 -13.27 -4.08 -1.98
N LYS A 39 -13.26 -5.42 -2.08
CA LYS A 39 -13.23 -6.12 -3.38
C LYS A 39 -14.43 -5.79 -4.27
N GLN A 40 -15.59 -5.55 -3.67
CA GLN A 40 -16.81 -5.16 -4.38
C GLN A 40 -16.88 -3.67 -4.71
N GLY A 41 -15.89 -2.86 -4.32
CA GLY A 41 -15.92 -1.40 -4.47
C GLY A 41 -16.94 -0.69 -3.58
N LYS A 42 -17.63 -1.40 -2.68
CA LYS A 42 -18.63 -0.82 -1.75
C LYS A 42 -17.98 -0.07 -0.59
N ARG A 43 -16.69 -0.33 -0.34
CA ARG A 43 -15.91 0.34 0.69
C ARG A 43 -14.57 0.81 0.12
N PRO A 44 -14.21 2.09 0.24
CA PRO A 44 -12.91 2.55 -0.20
C PRO A 44 -11.80 2.00 0.72
N ALA A 45 -10.65 1.70 0.13
CA ALA A 45 -9.42 1.40 0.85
C ALA A 45 -8.53 2.64 0.85
N ASN A 46 -8.45 3.32 2.00
CA ASN A 46 -7.56 4.46 2.20
C ASN A 46 -6.08 4.05 2.19
N TRP A 47 -5.19 5.03 2.13
CA TRP A 47 -3.74 4.79 2.12
C TRP A 47 -3.23 3.93 3.27
N ARG A 48 -3.86 3.97 4.46
CA ARG A 48 -3.44 3.15 5.62
C ARG A 48 -3.69 1.67 5.37
N VAL A 49 -4.85 1.35 4.77
CA VAL A 49 -5.19 -0.03 4.38
C VAL A 49 -4.22 -0.51 3.30
N ARG A 50 -4.02 0.28 2.25
CA ARG A 50 -3.12 -0.04 1.13
C ARG A 50 -1.66 -0.25 1.60
N GLY A 51 -1.17 0.64 2.47
CA GLY A 51 0.16 0.52 3.07
C GLY A 51 0.33 -0.76 3.88
N LYS A 52 -0.64 -1.12 4.72
CA LYS A 52 -0.61 -2.40 5.47
C LYS A 52 -0.59 -3.62 4.55
N LEU A 53 -1.38 -3.62 3.47
CA LEU A 53 -1.38 -4.72 2.50
C LEU A 53 -0.01 -4.91 1.86
N ARG A 54 0.63 -3.81 1.45
CA ARG A 54 2.00 -3.83 0.90
C ARG A 54 3.05 -4.34 1.88
N VAL A 55 2.91 -4.01 3.16
CA VAL A 55 3.77 -4.57 4.22
C VAL A 55 3.57 -6.08 4.35
N ILE A 56 2.33 -6.57 4.27
CA ILE A 56 2.05 -8.02 4.28
C ILE A 56 2.70 -8.71 3.08
N LEU A 57 2.79 -8.04 1.93
CA LEU A 57 3.50 -8.51 0.74
C LEU A 57 5.04 -8.38 0.84
N GLY A 58 5.57 -7.88 1.96
CA GLY A 58 7.01 -7.83 2.22
C GLY A 58 7.72 -6.54 1.82
N GLN A 59 7.00 -5.49 1.40
CA GLN A 59 7.58 -4.17 1.18
C GLN A 59 8.08 -3.55 2.49
N ASP A 60 9.10 -2.68 2.41
CA ASP A 60 9.51 -1.88 3.56
C ASP A 60 8.33 -1.03 4.08
N PRO A 61 8.03 -1.02 5.40
CA PRO A 61 6.90 -0.28 5.93
C PRO A 61 6.92 1.21 5.62
N SER A 62 8.07 1.88 5.73
CA SER A 62 8.14 3.31 5.44
C SER A 62 7.85 3.57 3.95
N HIS A 63 8.43 2.79 3.06
CA HIS A 63 8.16 2.89 1.63
C HIS A 63 6.68 2.61 1.30
N ALA A 64 6.13 1.50 1.82
CA ALA A 64 4.76 1.06 1.57
C ALA A 64 3.72 2.12 1.94
N PHE A 65 3.86 2.75 3.12
CA PHE A 65 2.93 3.78 3.57
C PHE A 65 3.06 5.08 2.80
N VAL A 66 4.29 5.54 2.51
CA VAL A 66 4.51 6.77 1.74
C VAL A 66 3.99 6.60 0.32
N ALA A 67 4.26 5.46 -0.33
CA ALA A 67 3.73 5.17 -1.67
C ALA A 67 2.19 5.15 -1.68
N ALA A 68 1.58 4.50 -0.71
CA ALA A 68 0.12 4.47 -0.60
C ALA A 68 -0.48 5.86 -0.36
N MET A 69 0.22 6.71 0.41
CA MET A 69 -0.21 8.09 0.68
C MET A 69 -0.06 8.98 -0.54
N ALA A 70 1.05 8.86 -1.27
CA ALA A 70 1.30 9.59 -2.51
C ALA A 70 0.20 9.29 -3.55
N GLU A 71 -0.18 8.01 -3.69
CA GLU A 71 -1.28 7.60 -4.58
C GLU A 71 -2.64 8.21 -4.20
N ASP A 72 -2.95 8.25 -2.90
CA ASP A 72 -4.21 8.81 -2.38
C ASP A 72 -4.26 10.32 -2.66
N LEU A 73 -3.17 11.04 -2.36
CA LEU A 73 -3.04 12.48 -2.59
C LEU A 73 -3.03 12.83 -4.09
N ALA A 74 -2.40 12.02 -4.93
CA ALA A 74 -2.41 12.22 -6.37
C ALA A 74 -3.81 12.09 -6.99
N SER A 75 -4.71 11.33 -6.33
CA SER A 75 -6.10 11.18 -6.76
C SER A 75 -7.05 12.26 -6.24
N SER A 76 -6.55 13.19 -5.43
CA SER A 76 -7.33 14.30 -4.89
C SER A 76 -7.71 15.33 -5.95
N GLU A 77 -8.81 16.04 -5.73
CA GLU A 77 -9.20 17.20 -6.54
C GLU A 77 -8.43 18.48 -6.15
N HIS A 78 -7.75 18.47 -5.00
CA HIS A 78 -7.03 19.63 -4.48
C HIS A 78 -5.60 19.72 -5.03
N GLU A 79 -5.26 20.85 -5.64
CA GLU A 79 -3.96 21.06 -6.31
C GLU A 79 -2.76 21.06 -5.34
N ASP A 80 -2.95 21.51 -4.11
CA ASP A 80 -1.94 21.43 -3.05
C ASP A 80 -1.66 19.99 -2.62
N GLU A 81 -2.69 19.14 -2.55
CA GLU A 81 -2.54 17.71 -2.30
C GLU A 81 -1.80 17.00 -3.46
N LYS A 82 -2.14 17.31 -4.71
CA LYS A 82 -1.40 16.82 -5.89
C LYS A 82 0.07 17.25 -5.86
N LYS A 83 0.35 18.50 -5.46
CA LYS A 83 1.73 18.99 -5.31
C LYS A 83 2.49 18.25 -4.22
N ALA A 84 1.83 17.94 -3.10
CA ALA A 84 2.42 17.11 -2.05
C ALA A 84 2.71 15.69 -2.55
N ALA A 85 1.80 15.10 -3.33
CA ALA A 85 1.99 13.79 -3.95
C ALA A 85 3.25 13.76 -4.84
N ALA A 86 3.44 14.76 -5.71
CA ALA A 86 4.64 14.87 -6.54
C ALA A 86 5.95 14.94 -5.71
N GLY A 87 5.91 15.62 -4.56
CA GLY A 87 7.04 15.65 -3.62
C GLY A 87 7.35 14.27 -3.02
N PHE A 88 6.31 13.53 -2.62
CA PHE A 88 6.47 12.16 -2.11
C PHE A 88 6.94 11.19 -3.21
N GLU A 89 6.44 11.31 -4.44
CA GLU A 89 6.90 10.52 -5.58
C GLU A 89 8.38 10.77 -5.88
N ALA A 90 8.82 12.03 -5.85
CA ALA A 90 10.24 12.36 -6.00
C ALA A 90 11.10 11.76 -4.87
N MET A 91 10.60 11.78 -3.63
CA MET A 91 11.28 11.13 -2.50
C MET A 91 11.36 9.61 -2.69
N LEU A 92 10.29 8.95 -3.12
CA LEU A 92 10.26 7.51 -3.38
C LEU A 92 11.19 7.12 -4.53
N ALA A 93 11.28 7.94 -5.58
CA ALA A 93 12.22 7.74 -6.67
C ALA A 93 13.68 7.85 -6.21
N ALA A 94 13.97 8.79 -5.28
CA ALA A 94 15.30 8.95 -4.69
C ALA A 94 15.65 7.83 -3.69
N PHE A 95 14.64 7.26 -3.01
CA PHE A 95 14.79 6.23 -1.98
C PHE A 95 13.88 5.02 -2.27
N PRO A 96 14.23 4.20 -3.28
CA PRO A 96 13.39 3.08 -3.70
C PRO A 96 13.32 1.97 -2.63
N ASP A 97 12.34 1.08 -2.76
CA ASP A 97 12.16 -0.03 -1.81
C ASP A 97 13.45 -0.87 -1.63
N GLY A 98 13.75 -1.23 -0.39
CA GLY A 98 14.98 -1.92 -0.01
C GLY A 98 16.27 -1.10 -0.15
N TRP A 99 16.22 0.22 -0.42
CA TRP A 99 17.37 1.12 -0.55
C TRP A 99 18.41 0.96 0.58
N ARG A 100 17.97 0.81 1.84
CA ARG A 100 18.88 0.61 2.99
C ARG A 100 19.55 -0.76 2.97
N LYS A 101 18.83 -1.83 2.60
CA LYS A 101 19.37 -3.21 2.55
C LYS A 101 20.54 -3.36 1.56
N ARG A 102 20.58 -2.53 0.50
CA ARG A 102 21.69 -2.51 -0.48
C ARG A 102 22.99 -1.92 0.08
N ARG A 103 22.92 -1.07 1.10
CA ARG A 103 24.11 -0.41 1.68
C ARG A 103 24.87 -1.35 2.63
N ASP A 104 24.15 -2.25 3.29
CA ASP A 104 24.70 -3.17 4.29
C ASP A 104 25.32 -4.43 3.66
N SER A 105 25.25 -4.57 2.33
CA SER A 105 25.79 -5.71 1.59
C SER A 105 27.28 -5.56 1.22
N ASN A 106 27.96 -4.50 1.67
CA ASN A 106 29.40 -4.34 1.47
C ASN A 106 30.14 -5.13 2.58
N PRO A 107 30.83 -6.24 2.25
CA PRO A 107 31.65 -6.92 3.25
C PRO A 107 32.81 -5.99 3.62
N ARG A 108 32.98 -5.72 4.92
CA ARG A 108 34.19 -5.10 5.46
C ARG A 108 35.35 -6.08 5.44
#